data_AF-A0A3C0JNZ6-F1
#
_entry.id   AF-A0A3C0JNZ6-F1
#
_cell.length_a   1.000
_cell.length_b   1.000
_cell.length_c   1.000
_cell.angle_alpha   90.00
_cell.angle_beta   90.00
_cell.angle_gamma   90.00
#
_symmetry.space_group_name_H-M   'P 1'
#
loop_
_entity.id
_entity.type
_entity.pdbx_description
1 polymer ?
#
loop_
_entity_poly.entity_id
_entity_poly.type
_entity_poly.pdbx_seq_one_letter_code
_entity_poly.pdbx_strand_id
1 'polypeptide(L)'
;MLQRMNILDEGAQELGIRLTPLQLDQFEIYFKELADWNQRINLTSVVGYEEVQVKHFLDSLTVALAVPGGLASAGSVIDLGAGAGFP
;
A
#
# COMPACT_ATOMS: atom_id res chain seq x y z
N MET A 1 7.79 4.24 21.52
CA MET A 1 6.81 4.50 20.45
C MET A 1 6.85 3.25 19.58
N LEU A 2 5.77 2.44 19.55
CA LEU A 2 5.73 1.29 18.64
C LEU A 2 5.72 1.84 17.21
N GLN A 3 6.70 1.45 16.39
CA GLN A 3 6.73 1.82 14.97
C GLN A 3 5.65 1.00 14.25
N ARG A 4 4.54 1.66 13.92
CA ARG A 4 3.52 1.15 12.98
C ARG A 4 4.08 1.17 11.56
N MET A 5 3.67 0.20 10.74
CA MET A 5 4.07 0.10 9.33
C MET A 5 5.59 0.08 9.09
N ASN A 6 6.37 -0.56 9.97
CA ASN A 6 7.84 -0.56 9.87
C ASN A 6 8.34 -1.30 8.62
N ILE A 7 7.75 -2.45 8.28
CA ILE A 7 8.14 -3.24 7.10
C ILE A 7 7.88 -2.44 5.83
N LEU A 8 6.74 -1.75 5.77
CA LEU A 8 6.41 -0.88 4.64
C LEU A 8 7.39 0.31 4.53
N ASP A 9 7.71 0.97 5.65
CA ASP A 9 8.63 2.11 5.65
C ASP A 9 10.04 1.70 5.21
N GLU A 10 10.57 0.62 5.79
CA GLU A 10 11.88 0.07 5.43
C GLU A 10 11.93 -0.37 3.96
N GLY A 11 10.93 -1.13 3.50
CA GLY A 11 10.84 -1.58 2.11
C GLY A 11 10.70 -0.42 1.13
N ALA A 12 9.87 0.59 1.44
CA ALA A 12 9.73 1.76 0.59
C ALA A 12 11.06 2.52 0.45
N GLN A 13 11.83 2.64 1.54
CA GLN A 13 13.15 3.27 1.52
C GLN A 13 14.14 2.50 0.63
N GLU A 14 14.11 1.17 0.64
CA GLU A 14 14.92 0.34 -0.28
C GLU A 14 14.53 0.55 -1.74
N LEU A 15 13.25 0.82 -2.02
CA LEU A 15 12.75 1.20 -3.35
C LEU A 15 13.06 2.66 -3.72
N GLY A 16 13.70 3.44 -2.84
CA GLY A 16 13.98 4.86 -3.05
C GLY A 16 12.77 5.78 -2.84
N ILE A 17 11.70 5.27 -2.23
CA ILE A 17 10.46 6.01 -1.92
C ILE A 17 10.49 6.41 -0.44
N ARG A 18 10.32 7.70 -0.14
CA ARG A 18 10.21 8.17 1.25
C ARG A 18 8.77 8.44 1.62
N LEU A 19 8.26 7.69 2.59
CA LEU A 19 6.94 7.90 3.16
C LEU A 19 7.05 8.91 4.31
N THR A 20 6.12 9.86 4.34
CA THR A 20 5.95 10.78 5.47
C THR A 20 5.24 10.07 6.63
N PRO A 21 5.37 10.57 7.87
CA PRO A 21 4.60 10.04 8.99
C PRO A 21 3.09 10.02 8.74
N LEU A 22 2.56 11.03 8.07
CA LEU A 22 1.14 11.09 7.70
C LEU A 22 0.76 9.98 6.71
N GLN A 23 1.61 9.65 5.74
CA GLN A 23 1.35 8.56 4.79
C GLN A 23 1.40 7.20 5.48
N LEU A 24 2.33 6.99 6.42
CA LEU A 24 2.34 5.77 7.24
C LEU A 24 1.06 5.63 8.07
N ASP A 25 0.54 6.73 8.60
CA ASP A 25 -0.74 6.75 9.31
C ASP A 25 -1.92 6.44 8.39
N GLN A 26 -1.87 6.89 7.14
CA GLN A 26 -2.89 6.56 6.13
C GLN A 26 -2.85 5.07 5.76
N PHE A 27 -1.68 4.46 5.60
CA PHE A 27 -1.56 3.02 5.39
C PHE A 27 -2.07 2.21 6.60
N GLU A 28 -1.80 2.68 7.81
CA GLU A 28 -2.35 2.07 9.03
C GLU A 28 -3.88 2.13 9.09
N ILE A 29 -4.48 3.25 8.66
CA ILE A 29 -5.94 3.38 8.53
C ILE A 29 -6.45 2.44 7.43
N TYR A 30 -5.79 2.41 6.27
CA TYR A 30 -6.17 1.54 5.16
C TYR A 30 -6.14 0.06 5.58
N PHE A 31 -5.10 -0.40 6.27
CA PHE A 31 -5.08 -1.76 6.80
C PHE A 31 -6.28 -2.08 7.69
N LYS A 32 -6.66 -1.16 8.60
CA LYS A 32 -7.80 -1.35 9.50
C LYS A 32 -9.12 -1.45 8.75
N GLU A 33 -9.34 -0.59 7.78
CA GLU A 33 -10.53 -0.61 6.93
C GLU A 33 -10.57 -1.88 6.06
N LEU A 34 -9.44 -2.27 5.47
CA LEU A 34 -9.33 -3.51 4.71
C LEU A 34 -9.70 -4.71 5.58
N ALA A 35 -9.17 -4.78 6.80
CA ALA A 35 -9.46 -5.88 7.73
C ALA A 35 -10.93 -5.92 8.16
N ASP A 36 -11.54 -4.78 8.49
CA ASP A 36 -12.98 -4.70 8.84
C ASP A 36 -13.86 -5.11 7.66
N TRP A 37 -13.58 -4.61 6.45
CA TRP A 37 -14.34 -4.96 5.27
C TRP A 37 -14.14 -6.41 4.84
N ASN A 38 -12.93 -6.96 4.99
CA ASN A 38 -12.65 -8.35 4.65
C ASN A 38 -13.45 -9.34 5.51
N GLN A 39 -13.83 -8.95 6.73
CA GLN A 39 -14.74 -9.74 7.58
C GLN A 39 -16.18 -9.78 7.05
N ARG A 40 -16.59 -8.78 6.26
CA ARG A 40 -17.96 -8.64 5.73
C ARG A 40 -18.09 -9.22 4.33
N ILE A 41 -17.10 -8.95 3.50
CA ILE A 41 -17.01 -9.36 2.10
C ILE A 41 -15.58 -9.81 1.86
N ASN A 42 -15.36 -11.02 1.36
CA ASN A 42 -14.02 -11.58 1.17
C ASN A 42 -13.27 -10.84 0.03
N LEU A 43 -12.66 -9.70 0.34
CA LEU A 43 -11.93 -8.81 -0.57
C LEU A 43 -10.57 -9.39 -0.97
N THR A 44 -9.89 -10.05 -0.04
CA THR A 44 -8.56 -10.62 -0.23
C THR A 44 -8.32 -11.80 0.71
N SER A 45 -7.50 -12.75 0.26
CA SER A 45 -7.02 -13.85 1.09
C SER A 45 -5.86 -13.46 2.01
N VAL A 46 -5.24 -12.30 1.79
CA VAL A 46 -4.09 -11.81 2.58
C VAL A 46 -4.56 -10.74 3.56
N VAL A 47 -4.58 -11.09 4.84
CA VAL A 47 -5.07 -10.21 5.93
C VAL A 47 -4.07 -10.00 7.08
N GLY A 48 -2.93 -10.69 7.05
CA GLY A 48 -1.90 -10.52 8.07
C GLY A 48 -1.24 -9.14 8.01
N TYR A 49 -1.01 -8.50 9.14
CA TYR A 49 -0.48 -7.12 9.21
C TYR A 49 0.86 -6.97 8.46
N GLU A 50 1.78 -7.91 8.63
CA GLU A 50 3.06 -7.92 7.93
C GLU A 50 2.91 -8.30 6.46
N GLU A 51 2.06 -9.29 6.17
CA GLU A 51 1.84 -9.75 4.79
C GLU A 51 1.17 -8.69 3.93
N VAL A 52 0.21 -7.93 4.46
CA VAL A 52 -0.44 -6.82 3.74
C VAL A 52 0.57 -5.71 3.42
N GLN A 53 1.48 -5.41 4.34
CA GLN A 53 2.54 -4.42 4.10
C GLN A 53 3.41 -4.80 2.90
N VAL A 54 3.76 -6.08 2.75
CA VAL A 54 4.62 -6.54 1.66
C VAL A 54 3.82 -6.80 0.39
N LYS A 55 2.81 -7.67 0.47
CA LYS A 55 2.13 -8.26 -0.70
C LYS A 55 1.09 -7.35 -1.33
N HIS A 56 0.59 -6.34 -0.59
CA HIS A 56 -0.34 -5.36 -1.14
C HIS A 56 0.31 -3.99 -1.21
N PHE A 57 0.73 -3.43 -0.08
CA PHE A 57 1.18 -2.04 -0.06
C PHE A 57 2.51 -1.83 -0.78
N LEU A 58 3.55 -2.59 -0.42
CA LEU A 58 4.87 -2.44 -1.04
C LEU A 58 4.85 -2.87 -2.51
N ASP A 59 4.17 -3.97 -2.83
CA ASP A 59 3.99 -4.44 -4.21
C ASP A 59 3.34 -3.36 -5.09
N SER A 60 2.22 -2.78 -4.66
CA SER A 60 1.57 -1.69 -5.40
C SER A 60 2.42 -0.42 -5.51
N LEU A 61 3.30 -0.10 -4.54
CA LEU A 61 4.23 1.03 -4.65
C LEU A 61 5.25 0.84 -5.79
N THR A 62 5.57 -0.39 -6.18
CA THR A 62 6.53 -0.65 -7.28
C THR A 62 6.05 -0.11 -8.62
N VAL A 63 4.74 0.07 -8.81
CA VAL A 63 4.16 0.67 -10.02
C VAL A 63 4.72 2.07 -10.26
N ALA A 64 5.01 2.83 -9.20
CA ALA A 64 5.61 4.16 -9.32
C ALA A 64 7.00 4.14 -9.96
N LEU A 65 7.74 3.02 -9.84
CA LEU A 65 9.07 2.85 -10.40
C LEU A 65 9.05 2.58 -11.91
N ALA A 66 7.94 2.06 -12.43
CA ALA A 66 7.78 1.74 -13.85
C ALA A 66 7.51 2.98 -14.72
N VAL A 67 7.14 4.11 -14.12
CA VAL A 67 6.80 5.35 -14.83
C VAL A 67 7.97 6.33 -14.78
N PRO A 68 8.58 6.72 -15.93
CA PRO A 68 9.60 7.76 -15.96
C PRO A 68 9.06 9.08 -15.39
N GLY A 69 9.69 9.60 -14.33
CA GLY A 69 9.23 10.79 -13.60
C GLY A 69 8.20 10.52 -12.50
N GLY A 70 7.80 9.25 -12.31
CA GLY A 70 6.84 8.80 -11.30
C GLY A 70 5.37 8.96 -11.71
N LEU A 71 4.46 8.40 -10.91
CA LEU A 71 3.02 8.49 -11.17
C LEU A 71 2.48 9.93 -11.21
N ALA A 72 3.13 10.86 -10.51
CA ALA A 72 2.75 12.28 -10.52
C ALA A 72 2.88 12.93 -11.92
N SER A 73 3.75 12.40 -12.80
CA SER A 73 3.87 12.87 -14.18
C SER A 73 2.96 12.12 -15.17
N ALA A 74 2.23 11.10 -14.72
CA ALA A 74 1.40 10.25 -15.60
C ALA A 74 0.06 10.89 -16.02
N GLY A 75 -0.31 12.03 -15.42
CA GLY A 75 -1.62 12.65 -15.66
C GLY A 75 -2.75 11.84 -15.00
N SER A 76 -3.74 11.43 -15.79
CA SER A 76 -4.86 10.61 -15.28
C SER A 76 -4.49 9.14 -15.25
N VAL A 77 -4.73 8.48 -14.12
CA VAL A 77 -4.49 7.04 -13.91
C VAL A 77 -5.81 6.31 -13.79
N ILE A 78 -5.88 5.10 -14.37
CA ILE A 78 -6.98 4.16 -14.19
C ILE A 78 -6.42 2.88 -13.57
N ASP A 79 -7.07 2.41 -12.49
CA ASP A 79 -6.81 1.10 -11.88
C ASP A 79 -7.93 0.15 -12.31
N LEU A 80 -7.55 -0.95 -12.97
CA LEU A 80 -8.46 -1.97 -13.49
C LEU A 80 -8.24 -3.28 -12.73
N GLY A 81 -8.77 -3.35 -11.50
CA GLY A 81 -8.57 -4.48 -10.59
C GLY A 81 -9.86 -5.08 -10.01
N ALA A 82 -9.70 -6.18 -9.26
CA ALA A 82 -10.79 -6.99 -8.71
C ALA A 82 -11.54 -6.37 -7.50
N GLY A 83 -11.12 -5.20 -7.02
CA GLY A 83 -11.94 -4.36 -6.13
C GLY A 83 -11.34 -3.94 -4.79
N ALA A 84 -10.22 -4.50 -4.33
CA ALA A 84 -9.61 -4.13 -3.04
C ALA A 84 -8.80 -2.81 -3.05
N GLY A 85 -8.64 -2.19 -4.23
CA GLY A 85 -7.96 -0.90 -4.41
C GLY A 85 -6.43 -0.97 -4.48
N PHE A 86 -5.89 -2.13 -4.86
CA PHE A 86 -4.45 -2.33 -5.09
C PHE A 86 -4.18 -2.41 -6.60
N PRO A 87 -3.36 -1.49 -7.16
CA PRO A 87 -2.89 -1.57 -8.54
C PRO A 87 -1.82 -2.65 -8.73
#